data_AF-A0A1Y0VVL4-F1
#
_entry.id   AF-A0A1Y0VVL4-F1
#
_cell.length_a   1.000
_cell.length_b   1.000
_cell.length_c   1.000
_cell.angle_alpha   90.00
_cell.angle_beta   90.00
_cell.angle_gamma   90.00
#
_symmetry.space_group_name_H-M   'P 1'
#
loop_
_entity.id
_entity.type
_entity.pdbx_description
1 polymer ?
#
loop_
_entity_poly.entity_id
_entity_poly.type
_entity_poly.pdbx_seq_one_letter_code
_entity_poly.pdbx_strand_id
1 'polypeptide(L)'
;MAYITEFDQKKTYSVGESNSDIKNIQIALKGLGYYDDKISKEYTEKVKQAVEAYQEKNQLAVTGKVDAKTMRSIEQNVIKTLAKNDPALEKAQKVMND
;
A
#
# COMPACT_ATOMS: atom_id res chain seq x y z
N MET A 1 -3.38 -17.62 0.63
CA MET A 1 -2.17 -16.88 0.22
C MET A 1 -1.58 -16.23 1.47
N ALA A 2 -0.49 -16.75 1.99
CA ALA A 2 0.08 -16.38 3.29
C ALA A 2 1.02 -15.15 3.23
N TYR A 3 0.65 -14.11 2.49
CA TYR A 3 1.45 -12.86 2.38
C TYR A 3 0.78 -11.64 3.03
N ILE A 4 -0.40 -11.83 3.65
CA ILE A 4 -1.24 -10.77 4.23
C ILE A 4 -1.51 -11.03 5.72
N THR A 5 -0.62 -11.77 6.39
CA THR A 5 -0.71 -11.93 7.85
C THR A 5 -0.16 -10.66 8.51
N GLU A 6 -1.09 -9.83 8.97
CA GLU A 6 -0.95 -8.82 10.03
C GLU A 6 -0.13 -7.56 9.72
N PHE A 7 -0.68 -6.70 8.85
CA PHE A 7 -0.49 -5.26 9.06
C PHE A 7 -1.26 -4.84 10.31
N ASP A 8 -0.59 -4.26 11.30
CA ASP A 8 -1.27 -3.68 12.46
C ASP A 8 -2.11 -2.48 11.99
N GLN A 9 -3.40 -2.70 11.80
CA GLN A 9 -4.36 -1.67 11.38
C GLN A 9 -4.54 -0.56 12.43
N LYS A 10 -3.86 -0.61 13.58
CA LYS A 10 -3.77 0.51 14.53
C LYS A 10 -2.51 1.33 14.36
N LYS A 11 -1.52 0.86 13.59
CA LYS A 11 -0.24 1.53 13.43
C LYS A 11 -0.27 2.43 12.20
N THR A 12 0.19 3.66 12.41
CA THR A 12 0.39 4.64 11.33
C THR A 12 1.88 4.72 11.06
N TYR A 13 2.28 4.62 9.79
CA TYR A 13 3.68 4.74 9.39
C TYR A 13 3.96 6.14 8.86
N SER A 14 5.10 6.70 9.26
CA SER A 14 5.52 8.07 8.96
C SER A 14 7.04 8.18 8.86
N VAL A 15 7.52 9.32 8.35
CA VAL A 15 8.95 9.54 8.10
C VAL A 15 9.81 9.32 9.33
N GLY A 16 10.91 8.59 9.14
CA GLY A 16 11.86 8.24 10.21
C GLY A 16 11.56 6.90 10.90
N GLU A 17 10.43 6.25 10.60
CA GLU A 17 10.15 4.92 11.10
C GLU A 17 10.77 3.82 10.23
N SER A 18 11.13 2.71 10.87
CA SER A 18 11.67 1.52 10.21
C SER A 18 10.89 0.28 10.61
N ASN A 19 10.28 -0.39 9.63
CA ASN A 19 9.45 -1.58 9.82
C ASN A 19 9.45 -2.44 8.54
N SER A 20 9.35 -3.76 8.69
CA SER A 20 9.07 -4.69 7.58
C SER A 20 7.81 -4.33 6.79
N ASP A 21 6.80 -3.75 7.43
CA ASP A 21 5.55 -3.36 6.78
C ASP A 21 5.76 -2.23 5.76
N ILE A 22 6.69 -1.32 6.05
CA ILE A 22 7.07 -0.22 5.15
C ILE A 22 7.64 -0.78 3.85
N LYS A 23 8.37 -1.91 3.92
CA LYS A 23 8.85 -2.61 2.73
C LYS A 23 7.70 -3.04 1.83
N ASN A 24 6.64 -3.58 2.40
CA ASN A 24 5.48 -4.04 1.65
C ASN A 24 4.69 -2.86 1.05
N ILE A 25 4.54 -1.77 1.82
CA ILE A 25 3.96 -0.51 1.32
C ILE A 25 4.73 -0.02 0.09
N GLN A 26 6.06 0.07 0.17
CA GLN A 26 6.88 0.53 -0.94
C GLN A 26 6.75 -0.39 -2.18
N ILE A 27 6.69 -1.70 -1.98
CA ILE A 27 6.47 -2.67 -3.08
C ILE A 27 5.12 -2.44 -3.74
N ALA A 28 4.06 -2.25 -2.94
CA ALA A 28 2.72 -1.99 -3.44
C ALA A 28 2.64 -0.67 -4.21
N LEU A 29 3.17 0.43 -3.65
CA LEU A 29 3.24 1.72 -4.33
C LEU A 29 4.04 1.65 -5.63
N LYS A 30 5.12 0.86 -5.66
CA LYS A 30 5.91 0.61 -6.86
C LYS A 30 5.12 -0.14 -7.93
N GLY A 31 4.41 -1.20 -7.54
CA GLY A 31 3.52 -1.95 -8.44
C GLY A 31 2.37 -1.11 -8.99
N LEU A 32 1.94 -0.10 -8.24
CA LEU A 32 0.93 0.88 -8.64
C LEU A 32 1.50 2.08 -9.43
N GLY A 33 2.83 2.18 -9.57
CA GLY A 33 3.50 3.26 -10.31
C GLY A 33 3.71 4.57 -9.54
N TYR A 34 3.59 4.57 -8.21
CA TYR A 34 3.80 5.77 -7.36
C TYR A 34 5.19 5.83 -6.71
N TYR A 35 5.96 4.73 -6.74
CA TYR A 35 7.29 4.68 -6.13
C TYR A 35 8.30 4.06 -7.10
N ASP A 36 9.39 4.78 -7.37
CA ASP A 36 10.42 4.37 -8.35
C ASP A 36 11.76 3.99 -7.70
N ASP A 37 12.00 4.41 -6.46
CA ASP A 37 13.26 4.17 -5.75
C ASP A 37 13.41 2.72 -5.23
N LYS A 38 14.55 2.47 -4.57
CA LYS A 38 14.91 1.21 -3.94
C LYS A 38 13.98 0.91 -2.77
N ILE A 39 13.57 -0.35 -2.71
CA ILE A 39 12.76 -0.89 -1.62
C ILE A 39 13.64 -1.06 -0.37
N SER A 40 13.22 -0.45 0.74
CA SER A 40 13.85 -0.54 2.06
C SER A 40 12.82 -0.85 3.14
N LYS A 41 13.26 -0.97 4.40
CA LYS A 41 12.36 -1.04 5.57
C LYS A 41 12.10 0.34 6.17
N GLU A 42 12.63 1.40 5.59
CA GLU A 42 12.65 2.75 6.17
C GLU A 42 11.63 3.64 5.47
N TYR A 43 10.87 4.41 6.24
CA TYR A 43 9.96 5.40 5.70
C TYR A 43 10.75 6.69 5.44
N THR A 44 11.28 6.84 4.23
CA THR A 44 12.03 8.02 3.81
C THR A 44 11.10 9.11 3.29
N GLU A 45 11.62 10.32 3.06
CA GLU A 45 10.82 11.42 2.47
C GLU A 45 10.29 11.05 1.08
N LYS A 46 11.01 10.20 0.32
CA LYS A 46 10.52 9.70 -0.96
C LYS A 46 9.32 8.78 -0.82
N VAL A 47 9.29 7.97 0.24
CA VAL A 47 8.11 7.14 0.56
C VAL A 47 6.93 8.04 0.92
N LYS A 48 7.16 9.10 1.70
CA LYS A 48 6.14 10.11 2.01
C LYS A 48 5.57 10.73 0.74
N GLN A 49 6.41 11.19 -0.17
CA GLN A 49 5.98 11.78 -1.44
C GLN A 49 5.15 10.80 -2.29
N ALA A 50 5.57 9.54 -2.36
CA ALA A 50 4.82 8.49 -3.05
C ALA A 50 3.44 8.24 -2.40
N VAL A 51 3.37 8.26 -1.07
CA VAL A 51 2.12 8.11 -0.31
C VAL A 51 1.22 9.33 -0.49
N GLU A 52 1.76 10.54 -0.49
CA GLU A 52 1.01 11.77 -0.75
C GLU A 52 0.39 11.74 -2.16
N ALA A 53 1.18 11.41 -3.19
CA ALA A 53 0.70 11.28 -4.56
C ALA A 53 -0.37 10.19 -4.70
N TYR A 54 -0.19 9.05 -4.01
CA TYR A 54 -1.19 8.00 -3.94
C TYR A 54 -2.48 8.49 -3.28
N GLN A 55 -2.38 9.16 -2.13
CA GLN A 55 -3.52 9.67 -1.37
C GLN A 55 -4.32 10.69 -2.19
N GLU A 56 -3.62 11.63 -2.85
CA GLU A 56 -4.23 12.63 -3.72
C GLU A 56 -4.99 11.96 -4.86
N LYS A 57 -4.36 11.01 -5.56
CA LYS A 57 -4.97 10.32 -6.70
C LYS A 57 -6.17 9.46 -6.31
N ASN A 58 -6.20 8.94 -5.09
CA ASN A 58 -7.27 8.09 -4.56
C ASN A 58 -8.27 8.86 -3.69
N GLN A 59 -8.25 10.20 -3.71
CA GLN A 59 -9.18 11.06 -2.96
C GLN A 59 -9.18 10.76 -1.44
N LEU A 60 -8.00 10.43 -0.90
CA LEU A 60 -7.76 10.27 0.52
C LEU A 60 -7.22 11.57 1.12
N ALA A 61 -7.19 11.66 2.46
CA ALA A 61 -6.51 12.75 3.13
C ALA A 61 -5.00 12.67 2.83
N VAL A 62 -4.45 13.71 2.20
CA VAL A 62 -3.03 13.83 1.85
C VAL A 62 -2.25 14.17 3.11
N THR A 63 -1.96 13.15 3.90
CA THR A 63 -1.22 13.27 5.17
C THR A 63 0.24 12.86 5.02
N GLY A 64 0.57 12.14 3.93
CA GLY A 64 1.88 11.53 3.74
C GLY A 64 2.21 10.43 4.74
N LYS A 65 1.21 9.98 5.51
CA LYS A 65 1.30 8.87 6.45
C LYS A 65 0.49 7.70 5.93
N VAL A 66 0.95 6.48 6.20
CA VAL A 66 0.16 5.29 5.89
C VAL A 66 -0.60 4.86 7.13
N ASP A 67 -1.87 5.26 7.18
CA ASP A 67 -2.85 4.80 8.16
C ASP A 67 -3.62 3.57 7.64
N ALA A 68 -4.50 3.02 8.47
CA ALA A 68 -5.32 1.86 8.11
C ALA A 68 -6.18 2.09 6.85
N LYS A 69 -6.66 3.33 6.65
CA LYS A 69 -7.48 3.69 5.49
C LYS A 69 -6.66 3.67 4.21
N THR A 70 -5.46 4.27 4.26
CA THR A 70 -4.50 4.29 3.17
C THR A 70 -4.05 2.87 2.83
N MET A 71 -3.73 2.05 3.85
CA MET A 71 -3.34 0.66 3.66
C MET A 71 -4.41 -0.16 2.93
N ARG A 72 -5.66 -0.15 3.42
CA ARG A 72 -6.77 -0.86 2.77
C ARG A 72 -7.00 -0.39 1.34
N SER A 73 -6.85 0.92 1.10
CA SER A 73 -6.96 1.48 -0.25
C SER A 73 -5.86 0.94 -1.17
N ILE A 74 -4.61 0.90 -0.70
CA ILE A 74 -3.47 0.38 -1.45
C ILE A 74 -3.72 -1.08 -1.83
N GLU A 75 -4.08 -1.92 -0.85
CA GLU A 75 -4.38 -3.34 -1.09
C GLU A 75 -5.47 -3.52 -2.14
N GLN A 76 -6.58 -2.78 -2.03
CA GLN A 76 -7.66 -2.84 -3.01
C GLN A 76 -7.21 -2.45 -4.42
N ASN A 77 -6.39 -1.39 -4.54
CA ASN A 77 -5.89 -0.93 -5.84
C ASN A 77 -4.84 -1.87 -6.42
N VAL A 78 -3.99 -2.49 -5.58
CA VAL A 78 -3.05 -3.53 -6.03
C VAL A 78 -3.84 -4.70 -6.60
N ILE A 79 -4.84 -5.20 -5.87
CA ILE A 79 -5.65 -6.33 -6.34
C ILE A 79 -6.42 -5.93 -7.61
N LYS A 80 -7.00 -4.73 -7.70
CA LYS A 80 -7.65 -4.24 -8.94
C LYS A 80 -6.67 -4.19 -10.11
N THR A 81 -5.44 -3.76 -9.88
CA THR A 81 -4.40 -3.68 -10.92
C THR A 81 -3.97 -5.08 -11.36
N LEU A 82 -3.83 -6.01 -10.42
CA LEU A 82 -3.55 -7.41 -10.72
C LEU A 82 -4.74 -8.11 -11.40
N ALA A 83 -5.97 -7.85 -10.98
CA ALA A 83 -7.19 -8.41 -11.56
C ALA A 83 -7.44 -7.93 -12.99
N LYS A 84 -7.07 -6.68 -13.31
CA LYS A 84 -7.08 -6.17 -14.69
C LYS A 84 -6.09 -6.91 -15.59
N ASN A 85 -4.99 -7.40 -15.03
CA ASN A 85 -3.97 -8.15 -15.76
C ASN A 85 -4.24 -9.67 -15.75
N ASP A 86 -5.00 -10.18 -14.77
CA ASP A 86 -5.43 -11.58 -14.65
C ASP A 86 -6.81 -11.68 -13.94
N PRO A 87 -7.90 -12.00 -14.66
CA PRO A 87 -9.27 -12.01 -14.13
C PRO A 87 -9.52 -13.11 -13.06
N ALA A 88 -8.59 -14.03 -12.81
CA ALA A 88 -8.75 -15.05 -11.77
C ALA A 88 -8.70 -14.46 -10.34
N LEU A 89 -8.10 -13.29 -10.16
CA LEU A 89 -7.87 -12.67 -8.85
C LEU A 89 -9.10 -11.92 -8.29
N GLU A 90 -10.04 -11.51 -9.15
CA GLU A 90 -11.29 -10.85 -8.72
C GLU A 90 -12.12 -11.75 -7.80
N LYS A 91 -12.09 -13.07 -8.04
CA LYS A 91 -12.75 -14.06 -7.19
C LYS A 91 -12.12 -14.17 -5.80
N ALA A 92 -10.79 -14.04 -5.69
CA ALA A 92 -10.10 -14.06 -4.40
C ALA A 92 -10.42 -12.81 -3.57
N GLN A 93 -10.66 -11.68 -4.23
CA GLN A 93 -11.01 -10.40 -3.60
C GLN A 93 -12.39 -10.44 -2.92
N LYS A 94 -13.34 -11.19 -3.51
CA LYS A 94 -14.67 -11.40 -2.93
C LYS A 94 -14.62 -12.24 -1.64
N VAL A 95 -13.72 -13.23 -1.59
CA VAL A 95 -13.58 -14.15 -0.44
C VAL A 95 -12.89 -13.49 0.77
N MET A 96 -12.14 -12.41 0.59
CA MET A 96 -11.55 -11.65 1.73
C MET A 96 -12.51 -10.62 2.35
N ASN A 97 -13.63 -10.32 1.69
CA ASN A 97 -14.64 -9.35 2.14
C ASN A 97 -15.93 -10.01 2.65
N ASP A 98 -15.99 -11.35 2.70
CA ASP A 98 -17.07 -12.16 3.32
C ASP A 98 -16.61 -12.74 4.66
#